data_AF-A0A1M7YIK7-F1
#
_entry.id   AF-A0A1M7YIK7-F1
#
_cell.length_a   1.000
_cell.length_b   1.000
_cell.length_c   1.000
_cell.angle_alpha   90.00
_cell.angle_beta   90.00
_cell.angle_gamma   90.00
#
_symmetry.space_group_name_H-M   'P 1'
#
loop_
_entity.id
_entity.type
_entity.pdbx_description
1 polymer ?
#
loop_
_entity_poly.entity_id
_entity_poly.type
_entity_poly.pdbx_seq_one_letter_code
_entity_poly.pdbx_strand_id
1 'polypeptide(L)'
;MTRSRRTFQVVNNKINFKCHSCNAKRLIAIPVGVMRRSIKCHKCQESTLCILNRRLRPRQAQTGKVVVVTVNYDLIEVMLYDVTDGSVGASFDLPYGNPLTKKIRSGSKIRLNCNWNRYLFGSKYYIVKSIRGQRVGVGIS
;
A
#
# COMPACT_ATOMS: atom_id res chain seq x y z
N MET A 1 -11.00 28.30 -0.98
CA MET A 1 -10.15 27.59 -1.97
C MET A 1 -10.33 26.09 -1.82
N THR A 2 -11.07 25.46 -2.74
CA THR A 2 -11.37 24.02 -2.73
C THR A 2 -10.19 23.23 -3.27
N ARG A 3 -9.40 22.61 -2.39
CA ARG A 3 -8.23 21.82 -2.77
C ARG A 3 -8.67 20.51 -3.44
N SER A 4 -8.60 20.45 -4.78
CA SER A 4 -8.95 19.22 -5.52
C SER A 4 -7.97 18.10 -5.18
N ARG A 5 -8.49 16.91 -4.83
CA ARG A 5 -7.68 15.73 -4.50
C ARG A 5 -7.78 14.70 -5.61
N ARG A 6 -6.64 14.27 -6.17
CA ARG A 6 -6.60 13.30 -7.28
C ARG A 6 -5.46 12.30 -7.13
N THR A 7 -5.68 11.08 -7.60
CA THR A 7 -4.67 10.02 -7.60
C THR A 7 -3.97 9.97 -8.97
N PHE A 8 -2.64 9.91 -8.96
CA PHE A 8 -1.82 9.80 -10.15
C PHE A 8 -0.93 8.58 -10.07
N GLN A 9 -0.85 7.82 -11.17
CA GLN A 9 0.09 6.73 -11.32
C GLN A 9 1.49 7.29 -11.55
N VAL A 10 2.45 6.87 -10.74
CA VAL A 10 3.87 7.20 -10.89
C VAL A 10 4.54 6.09 -11.69
N VAL A 11 5.08 6.45 -12.85
CA VAL A 11 5.83 5.55 -13.73
C VAL A 11 7.21 6.16 -13.93
N ASN A 12 8.28 5.39 -13.71
CA ASN A 12 9.67 5.87 -13.82
C ASN A 12 9.93 7.20 -13.09
N ASN A 13 9.42 7.31 -11.85
CA ASN A 13 9.50 8.52 -11.02
C ASN A 13 8.88 9.78 -11.67
N LYS A 14 7.93 9.62 -12.59
CA LYS A 14 7.23 10.73 -13.25
C LYS A 14 5.72 10.52 -13.18
N ILE A 15 4.96 11.62 -13.24
CA ILE A 15 3.50 11.60 -13.40
C ILE A 15 3.09 12.44 -14.60
N ASN A 16 2.05 11.97 -15.30
CA ASN A 16 1.33 12.77 -16.28
C ASN A 16 0.25 13.58 -15.55
N PHE A 17 0.63 14.76 -15.05
CA PHE A 17 -0.29 15.65 -14.36
C PHE A 17 -1.27 16.28 -15.35
N LYS A 18 -2.56 16.26 -15.03
CA LYS A 18 -3.62 16.97 -15.74
C LYS A 18 -4.36 17.85 -14.73
N CYS A 19 -4.34 19.17 -14.96
CA CYS A 19 -5.06 20.12 -14.13
C CYS A 19 -6.58 19.84 -14.20
N HIS A 20 -7.27 19.91 -13.07
CA HIS A 20 -8.72 19.71 -13.03
C HIS A 20 -9.49 20.88 -13.65
N SER A 21 -9.03 22.12 -13.41
CA SER A 21 -9.77 23.33 -13.79
C SER A 21 -9.58 23.69 -15.27
N CYS A 22 -8.32 23.75 -15.75
CA CYS A 22 -8.02 24.21 -17.11
C CYS A 22 -7.54 23.10 -18.06
N ASN A 23 -7.53 21.84 -17.61
CA ASN A 23 -7.09 20.66 -18.38
C ASN A 23 -5.62 20.69 -18.89
N ALA A 24 -4.82 21.69 -18.52
CA ALA A 24 -3.41 21.75 -18.89
C ALA A 24 -2.65 20.51 -18.39
N LYS A 25 -1.78 19.96 -19.25
CA LYS A 25 -0.99 18.76 -18.97
C LYS A 25 0.46 19.12 -18.69
N ARG A 26 1.12 18.39 -17.79
CA ARG A 26 2.55 18.52 -17.54
C ARG A 26 3.14 17.19 -17.06
N LEU A 27 4.30 16.83 -17.59
CA LEU A 27 5.10 15.75 -17.03
C LEU A 27 5.87 16.27 -15.82
N ILE A 28 5.72 15.63 -14.66
CA ILE A 28 6.34 16.09 -13.41
C ILE A 28 7.17 14.98 -12.80
N ALA A 29 8.44 15.27 -12.51
CA ALA A 29 9.31 14.37 -11.77
C ALA A 29 8.91 14.33 -10.28
N ILE A 30 8.84 13.11 -9.74
CA ILE A 30 8.44 12.79 -8.37
C ILE A 30 9.61 12.12 -7.65
N PRO A 31 10.16 12.73 -6.59
CA PRO A 31 11.20 12.10 -5.77
C PRO A 31 10.74 10.78 -5.17
N VAL A 32 11.67 9.83 -5.04
CA VAL A 32 11.43 8.51 -4.44
C VAL A 32 10.89 8.68 -3.00
N GLY A 33 9.97 7.82 -2.59
CA GLY A 33 9.37 7.87 -1.24
C GLY A 33 8.25 8.91 -1.04
N VAL A 34 8.06 9.86 -1.96
CA VAL A 34 6.96 10.83 -1.87
C VAL A 34 5.63 10.17 -2.25
N MET A 35 4.70 10.13 -1.29
CA MET A 35 3.36 9.55 -1.44
C MET A 35 2.26 10.57 -1.72
N ARG A 36 2.47 11.83 -1.33
CA ARG A 36 1.53 12.94 -1.53
C ARG A 36 2.31 14.19 -1.90
N ARG A 37 1.81 14.96 -2.86
CA ARG A 37 2.41 16.24 -3.25
C ARG A 37 1.35 17.22 -3.69
N SER A 38 1.47 18.49 -3.28
CA SER A 38 0.66 19.58 -3.83
C SER A 38 1.31 20.08 -5.11
N ILE A 39 0.55 20.17 -6.20
CA ILE A 39 1.04 20.62 -7.49
C ILE A 39 0.19 21.80 -7.95
N LYS A 40 0.85 22.93 -8.24
CA LYS A 40 0.23 24.11 -8.84
C LYS A 40 0.23 23.98 -10.36
N CYS A 41 -0.89 24.31 -10.99
CA CYS A 41 -0.97 24.39 -12.44
C CYS A 41 -0.12 25.56 -12.98
N HIS A 42 0.68 25.33 -14.01
CA HIS A 42 1.45 26.39 -14.65
C HIS A 42 0.59 27.42 -15.40
N LYS A 43 -0.65 27.05 -15.78
CA LYS A 43 -1.56 27.91 -16.56
C LYS A 43 -2.53 28.69 -15.67
N CYS A 44 -3.28 28.01 -14.79
CA CYS A 44 -4.31 28.66 -13.96
C CYS A 44 -3.95 28.77 -12.47
N GLN A 45 -2.74 28.38 -12.07
CA GLN A 45 -2.23 28.43 -10.68
C GLN A 45 -3.02 27.63 -9.63
N GLU A 46 -4.10 26.95 -10.02
CA GLU A 46 -4.88 26.09 -9.14
C GLU A 46 -4.03 24.97 -8.54
N SER A 47 -4.25 24.69 -7.25
CA SER A 47 -3.49 23.69 -6.48
C SER A 47 -4.24 22.37 -6.37
N THR A 48 -3.65 21.30 -6.89
CA THR A 48 -4.18 19.94 -6.74
C THR A 48 -3.35 19.16 -5.72
N LEU A 49 -4.01 18.52 -4.74
CA LEU A 49 -3.39 17.54 -3.87
C LEU A 49 -3.32 16.18 -4.59
N CYS A 50 -2.11 15.83 -5.04
CA CYS A 50 -1.84 14.58 -5.73
C CYS A 50 -1.52 13.46 -4.73
N ILE A 51 -2.28 12.37 -4.78
CA ILE A 51 -1.92 11.08 -4.16
C ILE A 51 -1.12 10.29 -5.20
N LEU A 52 0.10 9.90 -4.86
CA LEU A 52 1.05 9.32 -5.79
C LEU A 52 1.05 7.81 -5.63
N ASN A 53 0.43 7.11 -6.59
CA ASN A 53 0.38 5.66 -6.62
C ASN A 53 1.59 5.10 -7.38
N ARG A 54 2.52 4.49 -6.65
CA ARG A 54 3.72 3.83 -7.20
C ARG A 54 3.53 2.33 -7.43
N ARG A 55 2.32 1.80 -7.24
CA ARG A 55 2.06 0.35 -7.34
C ARG A 55 1.98 -0.05 -8.81
N LEU A 56 2.82 -0.99 -9.23
CA LEU A 56 2.83 -1.53 -10.59
C LEU A 56 1.60 -2.38 -10.90
N ARG A 57 1.01 -3.01 -9.88
CA ARG A 57 -0.11 -3.93 -10.02
C ARG A 57 -1.33 -3.46 -9.23
N PRO A 58 -2.55 -3.71 -9.73
CA PRO A 58 -3.76 -3.41 -8.99
C PRO A 58 -3.87 -4.30 -7.75
N ARG A 59 -4.69 -3.84 -6.80
CA ARG A 59 -5.05 -4.61 -5.62
C ARG A 59 -6.43 -5.20 -5.86
N GLN A 60 -6.56 -6.49 -5.61
CA GLN A 60 -7.85 -7.15 -5.52
C GLN A 60 -8.32 -7.08 -4.07
N ALA A 61 -9.56 -6.64 -3.87
CA ALA A 61 -10.22 -6.74 -2.59
C ALA A 61 -10.44 -8.24 -2.31
N GLN A 62 -9.63 -8.78 -1.40
CA GLN A 62 -9.84 -10.09 -0.83
C GLN A 62 -9.76 -9.94 0.67
N THR A 63 -10.87 -10.25 1.32
CA THR A 63 -11.06 -10.04 2.75
C THR A 63 -11.34 -11.37 3.43
N GLY A 64 -10.78 -11.56 4.61
CA GLY A 64 -11.01 -12.78 5.38
C GLY A 64 -10.02 -12.92 6.53
N LYS A 65 -10.31 -13.82 7.45
CA LYS A 65 -9.37 -14.18 8.52
C LYS A 65 -8.19 -14.92 7.92
N VAL A 66 -6.98 -14.51 8.29
CA VAL A 66 -5.72 -15.17 7.90
C VAL A 66 -4.80 -15.22 9.11
N VAL A 67 -3.82 -16.12 9.09
CA VAL A 67 -2.85 -16.27 10.19
C VAL A 67 -1.50 -15.75 9.74
N VAL A 68 -0.96 -14.80 10.49
CA VAL A 68 0.44 -14.37 10.37
C VAL A 68 1.29 -15.31 11.22
N VAL A 69 2.30 -15.89 10.60
CA VAL A 69 3.34 -16.68 11.27
C VAL A 69 4.62 -15.86 11.29
N THR A 70 5.11 -15.51 12.48
CA THR A 70 6.38 -14.78 12.62
C THR A 70 7.58 -15.72 12.51
N VAL A 71 8.80 -15.16 12.45
CA VAL A 71 10.04 -15.97 12.49
C VAL A 71 10.20 -16.79 13.77
N ASN A 72 9.55 -16.37 14.86
CA ASN A 72 9.56 -17.08 16.14
C ASN A 72 8.41 -18.09 16.24
N TYR A 73 7.76 -18.41 15.13
CA TYR A 73 6.59 -19.29 15.05
C TYR A 73 5.36 -18.82 15.85
N ASP A 74 5.34 -17.57 16.32
CA ASP A 74 4.12 -16.98 16.87
C ASP A 74 3.03 -16.92 15.80
N LEU A 75 1.82 -17.37 16.16
CA LEU A 75 0.64 -17.35 15.31
C LEU A 75 -0.26 -16.18 15.73
N ILE A 76 -0.57 -15.29 14.79
CA ILE A 76 -1.41 -14.13 15.04
C ILE A 76 -2.54 -14.13 14.01
N GLU A 77 -3.78 -14.27 14.47
CA GLU A 77 -4.95 -14.10 13.62
C GLU A 77 -5.12 -12.61 13.26
N VAL A 78 -5.29 -12.35 11.98
CA VAL A 78 -5.44 -10.99 11.44
C VAL A 78 -6.56 -10.96 10.40
N MET A 79 -7.09 -9.76 10.16
CA MET A 79 -8.07 -9.54 9.10
C MET A 79 -7.37 -9.07 7.84
N LEU A 80 -7.37 -9.92 6.80
CA LEU A 80 -6.92 -9.55 5.46
C LEU A 80 -7.88 -8.51 4.89
N TYR A 81 -7.33 -7.49 4.23
CA TYR A 81 -8.09 -6.42 3.60
C TYR A 81 -7.94 -6.40 2.09
N ASP A 82 -6.71 -6.54 1.61
CA ASP A 82 -6.43 -6.59 0.18
C ASP A 82 -5.19 -7.45 -0.13
N VAL A 83 -5.13 -7.91 -1.37
CA VAL A 83 -3.97 -8.57 -1.95
C VAL A 83 -3.61 -7.90 -3.26
N THR A 84 -2.33 -7.92 -3.60
CA THR A 84 -1.83 -7.44 -4.90
C THR A 84 -1.76 -8.60 -5.86
N ASP A 85 -2.13 -8.40 -7.13
CA ASP A 85 -2.17 -9.45 -8.16
C ASP A 85 -0.91 -10.32 -8.21
N GLY A 86 -1.12 -11.64 -8.21
CA GLY A 86 -0.06 -12.65 -8.13
C GLY A 86 0.54 -12.81 -6.73
N SER A 87 -0.16 -12.31 -5.70
CA SER A 87 0.19 -12.47 -4.29
C SER A 87 1.57 -11.93 -3.93
N VAL A 88 1.99 -10.88 -4.65
CA VAL A 88 3.27 -10.19 -4.44
C VAL A 88 3.24 -9.28 -3.21
N GLY A 89 2.06 -9.01 -2.67
CA GLY A 89 1.88 -8.26 -1.44
C GLY A 89 0.45 -8.33 -0.92
N ALA A 90 0.28 -7.98 0.34
CA ALA A 90 -1.00 -8.03 1.04
C ALA A 90 -1.10 -6.92 2.07
N SER A 91 -2.32 -6.59 2.47
CA SER A 91 -2.59 -5.68 3.58
C SER A 91 -3.55 -6.33 4.57
N PHE A 92 -3.25 -6.25 5.86
CA PHE A 92 -4.09 -6.80 6.93
C PHE A 92 -4.08 -5.90 8.16
N ASP A 93 -5.07 -6.06 9.03
CA ASP A 93 -5.15 -5.36 10.32
C ASP A 93 -4.72 -6.26 11.47
N LEU A 94 -3.82 -5.71 12.31
CA LEU A 94 -3.42 -6.34 13.55
C LEU A 94 -4.53 -6.20 14.60
N PRO A 95 -4.82 -7.25 15.39
CA PRO A 95 -5.81 -7.17 16.47
C PRO A 95 -5.33 -6.22 17.57
N TYR A 96 -6.25 -5.39 18.07
CA TYR A 96 -5.97 -4.49 19.19
C TYR A 96 -5.67 -5.27 20.47
N GLY A 97 -4.73 -4.77 21.28
CA GLY A 97 -4.43 -5.34 22.60
C GLY A 97 -3.66 -6.66 22.62
N ASN A 98 -3.44 -7.31 21.47
CA ASN A 98 -2.67 -8.56 21.43
C ASN A 98 -1.15 -8.26 21.56
N PRO A 99 -0.46 -8.75 22.61
CA PRO A 99 0.94 -8.42 22.87
C PRO A 99 1.90 -8.92 21.78
N LEU A 100 1.54 -9.98 21.05
CA LEU A 100 2.35 -10.52 19.94
C LEU A 100 2.47 -9.52 18.78
N THR A 101 1.52 -8.61 18.63
CA THR A 101 1.55 -7.58 17.58
C THR A 101 2.74 -6.63 17.72
N LYS A 102 3.25 -6.42 18.94
CA LYS A 102 4.45 -5.60 19.22
C LYS A 102 5.73 -6.19 18.62
N LYS A 103 5.72 -7.49 18.28
CA LYS A 103 6.85 -8.19 17.63
C LYS A 103 6.90 -7.91 16.11
N ILE A 104 5.82 -7.45 15.50
CA ILE A 104 5.77 -7.12 14.07
C ILE A 104 6.24 -5.68 13.87
N ARG A 105 7.36 -5.51 13.16
CA ARG A 105 7.95 -4.20 12.83
C ARG A 105 8.17 -4.08 11.33
N SER A 106 8.36 -2.85 10.84
CA SER A 106 8.86 -2.65 9.48
C SER A 106 10.19 -3.39 9.29
N GLY A 107 10.30 -4.13 8.19
CA GLY A 107 11.43 -5.02 7.91
C GLY A 107 11.28 -6.45 8.44
N SER A 108 10.32 -6.73 9.33
CA SER A 108 10.09 -8.10 9.82
C SER A 108 9.72 -9.05 8.67
N LYS A 109 10.30 -10.25 8.71
CA LYS A 109 9.95 -11.38 7.85
C LYS A 109 8.79 -12.15 8.48
N ILE A 110 7.75 -12.41 7.70
CA ILE A 110 6.56 -13.15 8.14
C ILE A 110 6.10 -14.12 7.05
N ARG A 111 5.26 -15.08 7.41
CA ARG A 111 4.49 -15.90 6.47
C ARG A 111 3.00 -15.68 6.70
N LEU A 112 2.22 -15.68 5.63
CA LEU A 112 0.77 -15.61 5.70
C LEU A 112 0.20 -16.99 5.39
N ASN A 113 -0.73 -17.46 6.22
CA ASN A 113 -1.49 -18.68 6.00
C ASN A 113 -2.97 -18.35 5.84
N CYS A 114 -3.58 -18.89 4.78
CA CYS A 114 -4.97 -18.68 4.44
C CYS A 114 -5.67 -20.04 4.35
N ASN A 115 -6.59 -20.31 5.27
CA ASN A 115 -7.30 -21.59 5.34
C ASN A 115 -8.40 -21.70 4.29
N TRP A 116 -9.06 -20.60 3.94
CA TRP A 116 -10.16 -20.56 2.95
C TRP A 116 -9.67 -20.44 1.49
N ASN A 117 -8.42 -20.03 1.27
CA ASN A 117 -7.78 -20.05 -0.05
C ASN A 117 -6.29 -20.40 0.08
N ARG A 118 -5.99 -21.70 0.01
CA ARG A 118 -4.64 -22.23 0.19
C ARG A 118 -3.64 -21.75 -0.87
N TYR A 119 -4.13 -21.36 -2.05
CA TYR A 119 -3.31 -20.87 -3.16
C TYR A 119 -2.96 -19.38 -3.03
N LEU A 120 -3.57 -18.67 -2.07
CA LEU A 120 -3.43 -17.22 -1.97
C LEU A 120 -2.01 -16.79 -1.61
N PHE A 121 -1.36 -17.44 -0.65
CA PHE A 121 -0.01 -17.02 -0.20
C PHE A 121 1.06 -18.08 -0.45
N GLY A 122 0.67 -19.35 -0.58
CA GLY A 122 1.60 -20.48 -0.67
C GLY A 122 2.60 -20.52 0.49
N SER A 123 3.80 -21.07 0.26
CA SER A 123 4.87 -21.16 1.27
C SER A 123 5.80 -19.94 1.30
N LYS A 124 5.34 -18.78 0.82
CA LYS A 124 6.17 -17.59 0.63
C LYS A 124 6.39 -16.82 1.92
N TYR A 125 7.55 -16.19 2.03
CA TYR A 125 7.82 -15.17 3.04
C TYR A 125 7.56 -13.78 2.49
N TYR A 126 7.06 -12.92 3.37
CA TYR A 126 6.79 -11.53 3.11
C TYR A 126 7.58 -10.66 4.06
N ILE A 127 8.01 -9.49 3.58
CA ILE A 127 8.64 -8.45 4.38
C ILE A 127 7.58 -7.39 4.69
N VAL A 128 7.50 -6.98 5.95
CA VAL A 128 6.67 -5.84 6.36
C VAL A 128 7.25 -4.56 5.76
N LYS A 129 6.54 -3.97 4.80
CA LYS A 129 6.97 -2.74 4.11
C LYS A 129 6.46 -1.48 4.81
N SER A 130 5.32 -1.56 5.50
CA SER A 130 4.75 -0.41 6.22
C SER A 130 3.78 -0.83 7.32
N ILE A 131 3.74 -0.04 8.40
CA ILE A 131 2.73 -0.12 9.45
C ILE A 131 2.10 1.27 9.61
N ARG A 132 0.77 1.36 9.55
CA ARG A 132 0.00 2.62 9.69
C ARG A 132 -1.18 2.40 10.62
N GLY A 133 -1.02 2.75 11.89
CA GLY A 133 -1.96 2.31 12.93
C GLY A 133 -1.92 0.78 13.02
N GLN A 134 -3.08 0.14 12.92
CA GLN A 134 -3.20 -1.32 12.91
C GLN A 134 -2.96 -1.95 11.53
N ARG A 135 -3.00 -1.14 10.46
CA ARG A 135 -2.86 -1.63 9.09
C ARG A 135 -1.41 -1.92 8.77
N VAL A 136 -1.12 -3.17 8.46
CA VAL A 136 0.19 -3.64 8.00
C VAL A 136 0.13 -3.91 6.51
N GLY A 137 1.13 -3.42 5.79
CA GLY A 137 1.35 -3.70 4.37
C GLY A 137 2.62 -4.54 4.21
N VAL A 138 2.49 -5.66 3.51
CA VAL A 138 3.59 -6.60 3.27
C VAL A 138 3.80 -6.83 1.79
N GLY A 139 5.02 -7.19 1.41
CA GLY A 139 5.38 -7.53 0.04
C GLY A 139 6.50 -8.55 0.02
N ILE A 140 6.60 -9.30 -1.08
CA ILE A 140 7.76 -10.17 -1.31
C ILE A 140 9.04 -9.32 -1.34
N SER A 141 10.16 -9.94 -0.97
CA SER A 141 11.47 -9.30 -1.06
C SER A 141 11.81 -8.95 -2.50
#